data_AF-A0A356V6T7-F1
#
_entry.id   AF-A0A356V6T7-F1
#
_cell.length_a   1.000
_cell.length_b   1.000
_cell.length_c   1.000
_cell.angle_alpha   90.00
_cell.angle_beta   90.00
_cell.angle_gamma   90.00
#
_symmetry.space_group_name_H-M   'P 1'
#
loop_
_entity.id
_entity.type
_entity.pdbx_description
1 polymer ?
#
loop_
_entity_poly.entity_id
_entity_poly.type
_entity_poly.pdbx_seq_one_letter_code
_entity_poly.pdbx_strand_id
1 'polypeptide(L)' 'EADPRFTGRAIKNITDAVKVRAMDFELPDEWMEEPDLFLFKTYDDKLGMIREMTQPISVEMVIQEINRYADSEFR' A
#
# COMPACT_ATOMS: atom_id res chain seq x y z
N GLU A 1 21.24 -16.51 14.14
CA GLU A 1 21.87 -15.18 14.14
C GLU A 1 21.07 -14.28 13.19
N ALA A 2 20.93 -12.98 13.47
CA ALA A 2 20.17 -12.09 12.60
C ALA A 2 20.98 -11.79 11.33
N ASP A 3 20.35 -11.90 10.16
CA ASP A 3 21.02 -11.57 8.91
C ASP A 3 21.28 -10.05 8.85
N PRO A 4 22.54 -9.62 8.67
CA PRO A 4 22.92 -8.21 8.74
C PRO A 4 22.25 -7.34 7.66
N ARG A 5 21.68 -7.94 6.61
CA ARG A 5 20.90 -7.22 5.58
C ARG A 5 19.56 -6.72 6.12
N PHE A 6 18.97 -7.40 7.11
CA PHE A 6 17.69 -7.02 7.71
C PHE A 6 17.89 -6.04 8.87
N THR A 7 18.48 -4.88 8.56
CA THR A 7 18.54 -3.77 9.50
C THR A 7 17.15 -3.16 9.75
N GLY A 8 16.98 -2.40 10.83
CA GLY A 8 15.73 -1.69 11.08
C GLY A 8 15.32 -0.74 9.94
N ARG A 9 16.30 -0.18 9.21
CA ARG A 9 16.05 0.66 8.03
C ARG A 9 15.54 -0.16 6.85
N ALA A 10 16.16 -1.31 6.58
CA ALA A 10 15.74 -2.21 5.51
C ALA A 10 14.29 -2.67 5.72
N ILE A 11 13.95 -3.11 6.93
CA ILE A 11 12.61 -3.55 7.29
C ILE A 11 11.58 -2.43 7.10
N LYS A 12 11.90 -1.20 7.54
CA LYS A 12 11.02 -0.04 7.33
C LYS A 12 10.78 0.20 5.84
N ASN A 13 11.83 0.23 5.02
CA ASN A 13 11.72 0.52 3.59
C ASN A 13 10.85 -0.53 2.87
N ILE A 14 11.09 -1.81 3.14
CA ILE A 14 10.28 -2.92 2.60
C ILE A 14 8.82 -2.78 3.05
N THR A 15 8.59 -2.51 4.34
CA THR A 15 7.24 -2.37 4.90
C THR A 15 6.49 -1.19 4.27
N ASP A 16 7.16 -0.06 4.05
CA ASP A 16 6.56 1.11 3.42
C ASP A 16 6.20 0.83 1.95
N ALA A 17 7.07 0.13 1.22
CA ALA A 17 6.79 -0.24 -0.17
C ALA A 17 5.61 -1.22 -0.29
N VAL A 18 5.51 -2.20 0.61
CA VAL A 18 4.37 -3.11 0.70
C VAL A 18 3.07 -2.35 0.97
N LYS A 19 3.09 -1.38 1.90
CA LYS A 19 1.93 -0.53 2.18
C LYS A 19 1.49 0.28 0.97
N VAL A 20 2.44 0.91 0.26
CA VAL A 20 2.13 1.67 -0.95
C VAL A 20 1.43 0.78 -1.98
N ARG A 21 1.94 -0.44 -2.20
CA ARG A 21 1.28 -1.37 -3.13
C ARG A 21 -0.10 -1.82 -2.66
N ALA A 22 -0.28 -2.06 -1.37
CA ALA A 22 -1.60 -2.43 -0.83
C ALA A 22 -2.64 -1.31 -0.98
N MET A 23 -2.19 -0.06 -1.15
CA MET A 23 -3.01 1.13 -1.37
C MET A 23 -2.96 1.64 -2.82
N ASP A 24 -2.50 0.82 -3.76
CA ASP A 24 -2.42 1.18 -5.17
C ASP A 24 -3.78 0.95 -5.84
N PHE A 25 -4.65 1.96 -5.77
CA PHE A 25 -5.97 1.97 -6.39
C PHE A 25 -6.26 3.34 -7.03
N GLU A 26 -7.07 3.32 -8.08
CA GLU A 26 -7.56 4.52 -8.74
C GLU A 26 -8.97 4.85 -8.23
N LEU A 27 -9.23 6.14 -7.98
CA LEU A 27 -10.57 6.59 -7.58
C LEU A 27 -11.52 6.52 -8.79
N PRO A 28 -12.76 6.02 -8.63
CA PRO A 28 -13.73 6.00 -9.71
C PRO A 28 -14.07 7.41 -10.20
N ASP A 29 -14.10 7.61 -11.52
CA ASP A 29 -14.43 8.92 -12.11
C ASP A 29 -15.86 9.36 -11.74
N GLU A 30 -16.78 8.40 -11.57
CA GLU A 30 -18.18 8.69 -11.19
C GLU A 30 -18.28 9.42 -9.85
N TRP A 31 -17.30 9.25 -8.95
CA TRP A 31 -17.27 9.98 -7.67
C TRP A 31 -17.07 11.48 -7.84
N MET A 32 -16.46 11.90 -8.96
CA MET A 32 -16.26 13.31 -9.32
C MET A 32 -17.40 13.82 -10.19
N GLU A 33 -17.96 12.98 -11.07
CA GLU A 33 -19.10 13.32 -11.93
C GLU A 33 -20.40 13.48 -11.13
N GLU A 34 -20.62 12.63 -10.12
CA GLU A 34 -21.80 12.63 -9.25
C GLU A 34 -21.38 12.81 -7.76
N PRO A 35 -21.33 14.05 -7.25
CA PRO A 35 -20.81 14.35 -5.90
C PRO A 35 -21.51 13.62 -4.74
N ASP A 36 -22.78 13.25 -4.90
CA ASP A 36 -23.55 12.47 -3.91
C ASP A 36 -23.00 11.05 -3.71
N LEU A 37 -22.28 10.50 -4.71
CA LEU A 37 -21.66 9.18 -4.63
C LEU A 37 -20.45 9.14 -3.71
N PHE A 38 -19.78 10.26 -3.43
CA PHE A 38 -18.61 10.28 -2.56
C PHE A 38 -18.39 11.61 -1.84
N LEU A 39 -18.31 12.73 -2.57
CA LEU A 39 -17.88 14.02 -2.03
C LEU A 39 -18.74 14.54 -0.87
N PHE A 40 -20.05 14.29 -0.87
CA PHE A 40 -20.95 14.75 0.20
C PHE A 40 -21.17 13.74 1.34
N LYS A 41 -20.56 12.55 1.27
CA LYS A 41 -20.63 11.55 2.34
C LYS A 41 -19.84 11.97 3.57
N THR A 42 -20.19 11.37 4.72
CA THR A 42 -19.47 11.62 5.97
C THR A 42 -18.03 11.11 5.90
N TYR A 43 -17.18 11.57 6.82
CA TYR A 43 -15.80 11.10 6.89
C TYR A 43 -15.70 9.58 7.05
N ASP A 44 -16.51 9.00 7.94
CA ASP A 44 -16.49 7.57 8.22
C ASP A 44 -16.93 6.75 7.01
N ASP A 45 -17.93 7.22 6.27
CA ASP A 45 -18.37 6.59 5.02
C ASP A 45 -17.26 6.61 3.97
N LYS A 46 -16.64 7.78 3.74
CA LYS A 46 -15.52 7.93 2.80
C LYS A 46 -14.37 7.02 3.17
N LEU A 47 -14.03 6.95 4.45
CA LEU A 47 -12.97 6.09 4.96
C LEU A 47 -13.30 4.61 4.75
N GLY A 48 -14.54 4.20 4.97
CA GLY A 48 -15.01 2.84 4.67
C GLY A 48 -14.85 2.51 3.19
N MET A 49 -15.35 3.38 2.31
CA MET A 49 -15.27 3.20 0.86
C MET A 49 -13.81 3.09 0.36
N ILE A 50 -12.92 3.98 0.81
CA ILE A 50 -11.50 3.91 0.44
C ILE A 50 -10.85 2.63 0.98
N ARG A 51 -11.18 2.22 2.22
CA ARG A 51 -10.63 0.98 2.80
C ARG A 51 -11.05 -0.27 2.03
N GLU A 52 -12.27 -0.31 1.52
CA GLU A 52 -12.76 -1.41 0.69
C GLU A 52 -12.01 -1.53 -0.65
N MET A 53 -11.39 -0.45 -1.12
CA MET A 53 -10.53 -0.46 -2.32
C MET A 53 -9.11 -0.97 -2.05
N THR A 54 -8.68 -1.03 -0.79
CA THR A 54 -7.36 -1.54 -0.44
C THR A 54 -7.27 -3.05 -0.65
N GLN A 55 -6.10 -3.52 -1.10
CA GLN A 55 -5.84 -4.94 -1.24
C GLN A 55 -5.18 -5.49 0.04
N PRO A 56 -5.55 -6.71 0.49
CA PRO A 56 -4.86 -7.35 1.60
C PRO A 56 -3.36 -7.51 1.32
N ILE A 57 -2.53 -7.20 2.32
CA ILE A 57 -1.09 -7.47 2.23
C ILE A 57 -0.89 -8.98 2.20
N SER A 58 -0.39 -9.48 1.07
CA SER A 58 -0.07 -10.89 0.89
C SER A 58 1.40 -11.18 1.19
N VAL A 59 1.69 -12.43 1.55
CA VAL A 59 3.09 -12.89 1.74
C VAL A 59 3.90 -12.73 0.46
N GLU A 60 3.28 -13.00 -0.69
CA GLU A 60 3.89 -12.82 -2.01
C GLU A 60 4.35 -11.37 -2.23
N MET A 61 3.51 -10.39 -1.87
CA MET A 61 3.85 -8.97 -1.95
C MET A 61 5.09 -8.62 -1.11
N VAL A 62 5.18 -9.19 0.09
CA VAL A 62 6.32 -8.98 1.00
C VAL A 62 7.59 -9.59 0.42
N ILE A 63 7.53 -10.81 -0.10
CA ILE A 63 8.68 -11.50 -0.72
C ILE A 63 9.19 -10.70 -1.93
N GLN A 64 8.28 -10.20 -2.77
CA GLN A 64 8.65 -9.37 -3.93
C GLN A 64 9.37 -8.08 -3.51
N GLU A 65 8.92 -7.40 -2.47
CA GLU A 65 9.61 -6.19 -1.98
C GLU A 65 10.93 -6.49 -1.28
N ILE A 66 11.07 -7.64 -0.61
CA ILE A 66 12.36 -8.09 -0.08
C ILE A 66 13.37 -8.26 -1.23
N ASN A 67 12.98 -8.97 -2.30
CA ASN A 67 13.85 -9.20 -3.46
C ASN A 67 14.22 -7.88 -4.15
N ARG A 68 13.24 -7.00 -4.37
CA ARG A 68 13.47 -5.67 -4.96
C ARG A 68 14.44 -4.84 -4.12
N TYR A 69 14.27 -4.82 -2.80
CA TYR A 69 15.16 -4.07 -1.91
C TYR A 69 16.58 -4.63 -1.96
N ALA A 70 16.73 -5.97 -1.90
CA ALA A 70 18.02 -6.62 -2.04
C ALA A 70 18.72 -6.22 -3.36
N ASP A 71 18.01 -6.32 -4.49
CA ASP A 71 18.55 -5.95 -5.81
C ASP A 71 18.94 -4.45 -5.91
N SER A 72 18.33 -3.59 -5.10
CA SER A 72 18.65 -2.15 -5.05
C SER A 72 19.91 -1.83 -4.25
N GLU A 73 20.23 -2.62 -3.22
CA GLU A 73 21.44 -2.44 -2.38
C GLU A 73 22.71 -3.02 -3.05
N PHE A 74 22.55 -3.91 -4.04
CA PHE A 74 23.67 -4.49 -4.80
C PHE A 74 24.05 -3.69 -6.06
N ARG A 75 23.38 -2.57 -6.35
CA ARG A 75 23.73 -1.64 -7.45
C ARG A 75 24.76 -0.61 -7.01
#